data_AF-A0A6I7NA38-F1
#
_entry.id   AF-A0A6I7NA38-F1
#
_cell.length_a   1.000
_cell.length_b   1.000
_cell.length_c   1.000
_cell.angle_alpha   90.00
_cell.angle_beta   90.00
_cell.angle_gamma   90.00
#
_symmetry.space_group_name_H-M   'P 1'
#
loop_
_entity.id
_entity.type
_entity.pdbx_description
1 polymer ?
#
loop_
_entity_poly.entity_id
_entity_poly.type
_entity_poly.pdbx_seq_one_letter_code
_entity_poly.pdbx_strand_id
1 'polypeptide(L)'
;MQTQVMFQRQGEAGMGSRRLASGLTLVELMIGILIGMILMTAVTSVYIASIRSNTAVLTMAQLNHEVRSVAEVVANDIRRAGFDNVTSTRTLADLQNDYDRIEISSTGDCVRFGYNRSVAALKSFGFRWVEGTNGIGVVEMKVAADDTTCDNWGSSNSAALTDERRVNITDFRLSTSDPSVDSEAQEGSRCFNLALRQYGDQEQALDEWSWLSDDATTLPCDRADLAVLPEASVEKTLGGDLLVEHRQLFLTVTGQANTPAGQAGRDQPLETTITTEIRIPNNRRLLATISPD
;
A
#
# COMPACT_ATOMS: atom_id res chain seq x y z
N MET A 1 32.34 44.24 48.72
CA MET A 1 33.56 43.41 48.83
C MET A 1 34.36 43.63 47.55
N GLN A 2 35.26 44.61 47.59
CA GLN A 2 36.16 44.95 46.48
C GLN A 2 37.35 43.98 46.54
N THR A 3 37.63 43.34 45.42
CA THR A 3 38.89 42.61 45.25
C THR A 3 39.68 43.33 44.19
N GLN A 4 40.51 44.29 44.63
CA GLN A 4 41.74 44.58 43.91
C GLN A 4 42.75 43.48 44.24
N VAL A 5 43.62 43.12 43.29
CA VAL A 5 45.02 43.57 43.25
C VAL A 5 45.78 42.66 42.26
N MET A 6 46.76 43.30 41.62
CA MET A 6 47.99 42.73 41.07
C MET A 6 48.04 42.48 39.56
N PHE A 7 48.21 43.60 38.85
CA PHE A 7 49.08 43.67 37.68
C PHE A 7 50.51 43.26 38.09
N GLN A 8 51.00 42.12 37.58
CA GLN A 8 52.43 41.91 37.36
C GLN A 8 52.71 41.96 35.87
N ARG A 9 53.42 43.02 35.45
CA ARG A 9 54.18 43.07 34.22
C ARG A 9 55.35 42.10 34.37
N GLN A 10 55.37 41.04 33.57
CA GLN A 10 56.62 40.43 33.13
C GLN A 10 56.76 40.69 31.65
N GLY A 11 57.71 41.56 31.32
CA GLY A 11 58.23 41.67 29.97
C GLY A 11 59.25 40.55 29.80
N GLU A 12 58.95 39.62 28.90
CA GLU A 12 59.96 38.78 28.28
C GLU A 12 59.96 39.09 26.79
N ALA A 13 61.00 39.81 26.37
CA ALA A 13 61.38 39.98 24.99
C ALA A 13 61.85 38.62 24.46
N GLY A 14 60.89 37.79 24.04
CA GLY A 14 61.14 36.59 23.25
C GLY A 14 61.59 37.02 21.85
N MET A 15 62.89 36.90 21.62
CA MET A 15 63.60 37.06 20.35
C MET A 15 62.77 36.46 19.20
N GLY A 16 62.13 37.33 18.43
CA GLY A 16 61.45 36.93 17.20
C GLY A 16 62.50 36.40 16.22
N SER A 17 62.69 35.09 16.21
CA SER A 17 63.37 34.39 15.13
C SER A 17 62.60 34.71 13.86
N ARG A 18 63.09 35.72 13.11
CA ARG A 18 62.69 35.94 11.73
C ARG A 18 63.17 34.71 10.98
N ARG A 19 62.32 33.68 10.91
CA ARG A 19 62.48 32.60 9.95
C ARG A 19 62.58 33.27 8.59
N LEU A 20 63.77 33.21 8.01
CA LEU A 20 64.03 33.63 6.65
C LEU A 20 63.08 32.83 5.76
N ALA A 21 62.17 33.50 5.06
CA ALA A 21 61.38 32.88 4.01
C ALA A 21 62.35 32.46 2.91
N SER A 22 62.71 31.18 2.88
CA SER A 22 63.43 30.58 1.77
C SER A 22 62.53 30.64 0.52
N GLY A 23 63.02 31.25 -0.56
CA GLY A 23 62.28 31.32 -1.82
C GLY A 23 62.01 29.93 -2.39
N LEU A 24 60.77 29.68 -2.81
CA LEU A 24 60.39 28.46 -3.53
C LEU A 24 61.00 28.46 -4.93
N THR A 25 61.47 27.29 -5.36
CA THR A 25 61.88 27.11 -6.76
C THR A 25 60.65 27.06 -7.68
N LEU A 26 60.79 27.51 -8.93
CA LEU A 26 59.70 27.44 -9.91
C LEU A 26 59.19 26.01 -10.12
N VAL A 27 60.10 25.03 -10.05
CA VAL A 27 59.76 23.60 -10.17
C VAL A 27 58.94 23.10 -8.99
N GLU A 28 59.25 23.49 -7.74
CA GLU A 28 58.42 23.14 -6.57
C GLU A 28 57.01 23.72 -6.69
N LEU A 29 56.86 24.93 -7.22
CA LEU A 29 55.55 25.52 -7.48
C LEU A 29 54.74 24.71 -8.50
N MET A 30 55.38 24.30 -9.61
CA MET A 30 54.73 23.50 -10.64
C MET A 30 54.28 22.14 -10.11
N ILE A 31 55.14 21.46 -9.35
CA ILE A 31 54.82 20.16 -8.75
C ILE A 31 53.70 20.31 -7.70
N GLY A 32 53.73 21.35 -6.87
CA GLY A 32 52.70 21.62 -5.89
C GLY A 32 51.31 21.83 -6.51
N ILE A 33 51.24 22.61 -7.60
CA ILE A 33 49.98 22.84 -8.33
C ILE A 33 49.52 21.55 -9.01
N LEU A 34 50.41 20.77 -9.61
CA LEU A 34 50.10 19.47 -10.23
C LEU A 34 49.45 18.52 -9.22
N ILE A 35 50.08 18.34 -8.05
CA ILE A 35 49.57 17.46 -6.99
C ILE A 35 48.24 18.01 -6.45
N GLY A 36 48.12 19.32 -6.25
CA GLY A 36 46.88 19.96 -5.82
C GLY A 36 45.72 19.71 -6.78
N MET A 37 45.95 19.78 -8.09
CA MET A 37 44.93 19.49 -9.11
C MET A 37 44.48 18.02 -9.08
N ILE A 38 45.42 17.09 -8.93
CA ILE A 38 45.11 15.66 -8.83
C ILE A 38 44.25 15.38 -7.58
N LEU A 39 44.63 15.95 -6.44
CA LEU A 39 43.90 15.79 -5.18
C LEU A 39 42.49 16.41 -5.26
N MET A 40 42.34 17.60 -5.82
CA MET A 40 41.03 18.23 -6.00
C MET A 40 40.12 17.40 -6.90
N THR A 41 40.66 16.80 -7.95
CA THR A 41 39.91 15.89 -8.84
C THR A 41 39.44 14.65 -8.08
N ALA A 42 40.31 14.04 -7.28
CA ALA A 42 39.97 12.88 -6.45
C ALA A 42 38.84 13.23 -5.46
N VAL A 43 38.97 14.32 -4.70
CA VAL A 43 37.95 14.76 -3.73
C VAL A 43 36.63 15.09 -4.43
N THR A 44 36.67 15.81 -5.56
CA THR A 44 35.47 16.14 -6.34
C THR A 44 34.76 14.89 -6.85
N SER A 45 35.51 13.87 -7.28
CA SER A 45 34.93 12.60 -7.75
C SER A 45 34.15 11.88 -6.66
N VAL A 46 34.72 11.81 -5.44
CA VAL A 46 34.07 11.22 -4.27
C VAL A 46 32.84 12.03 -3.87
N TYR A 47 32.92 13.36 -3.92
CA TYR A 47 31.80 14.23 -3.60
C TYR A 47 30.64 14.07 -4.60
N ILE A 48 30.92 13.98 -5.90
CA ILE A 48 29.91 13.69 -6.92
C ILE A 48 29.27 12.32 -6.69
N ALA A 49 30.07 11.30 -6.36
CA ALA A 49 29.55 9.97 -6.04
C ALA A 49 28.63 10.00 -4.80
N SER A 50 29.02 10.75 -3.76
CA SER A 50 28.21 10.95 -2.56
C SER A 50 26.87 11.64 -2.86
N ILE A 51 26.88 12.71 -3.68
CA ILE A 51 25.64 13.37 -4.12
C ILE A 51 24.73 12.39 -4.86
N ARG A 52 25.27 11.61 -5.81
CA ARG A 52 24.48 10.63 -6.57
C ARG A 52 23.87 9.57 -5.66
N SER A 53 24.64 9.05 -4.72
CA SER A 53 24.16 8.10 -3.72
C SER A 53 23.02 8.70 -2.88
N ASN A 54 23.19 9.94 -2.41
CA ASN A 54 22.16 10.62 -1.61
C ASN A 54 20.89 10.84 -2.43
N THR A 55 21.00 11.23 -3.70
CA THR A 55 19.82 11.39 -4.56
C THR A 55 19.10 10.07 -4.80
N ALA A 56 19.82 8.96 -4.99
CA ALA A 56 19.20 7.65 -5.17
C ALA A 56 18.44 7.19 -3.92
N VAL A 57 19.02 7.40 -2.73
CA VAL A 57 18.37 7.11 -1.45
C VAL A 57 17.09 7.94 -1.28
N LEU A 58 17.13 9.23 -1.61
CA LEU A 58 15.96 10.10 -1.55
C LEU A 58 14.87 9.68 -2.53
N THR A 59 15.22 9.36 -3.77
CA THR A 59 14.26 8.87 -4.78
C THR A 59 13.62 7.56 -4.34
N MET A 60 14.38 6.63 -3.77
CA MET A 60 13.83 5.38 -3.24
C MET A 60 12.88 5.61 -2.04
N ALA A 61 13.24 6.52 -1.15
CA ALA A 61 12.37 6.88 -0.02
C ALA A 61 11.06 7.53 -0.51
N GLN A 62 11.12 8.39 -1.52
CA GLN A 62 9.94 9.00 -2.15
C GLN A 62 9.07 7.96 -2.85
N LEU A 63 9.68 7.06 -3.63
CA LEU A 63 8.98 5.97 -4.31
C LEU A 63 8.24 5.07 -3.30
N ASN A 64 8.92 4.64 -2.22
CA ASN A 64 8.30 3.86 -1.16
C ASN A 64 7.13 4.59 -0.51
N HIS A 65 7.26 5.90 -0.27
CA HIS A 65 6.18 6.71 0.28
C HIS A 65 4.98 6.80 -0.67
N GLU A 66 5.21 7.00 -1.97
CA GLU A 66 4.16 7.09 -2.98
C GLU A 66 3.40 5.76 -3.14
N VAL A 67 4.11 4.63 -3.31
CA VAL A 67 3.48 3.30 -3.44
C VAL A 67 2.74 2.92 -2.16
N ARG A 68 3.31 3.21 -0.99
CA ARG A 68 2.65 2.94 0.29
C ARG A 68 1.40 3.78 0.49
N SER A 69 1.46 5.07 0.14
CA SER A 69 0.31 5.98 0.20
C SER A 69 -0.84 5.47 -0.68
N VAL A 70 -0.54 4.98 -1.88
CA VAL A 70 -1.54 4.37 -2.77
C VAL A 70 -2.15 3.13 -2.12
N ALA A 71 -1.32 2.20 -1.65
CA ALA A 71 -1.78 0.96 -1.02
C ALA A 71 -2.66 1.25 0.22
N GLU A 72 -2.28 2.22 1.05
CA GLU A 72 -3.04 2.62 2.24
C GLU A 72 -4.39 3.24 1.89
N VAL A 73 -4.45 4.15 0.90
CA VAL A 73 -5.72 4.75 0.45
C VAL A 73 -6.66 3.68 -0.10
N VAL A 74 -6.16 2.83 -1.00
CA VAL A 74 -6.95 1.76 -1.63
C VAL A 74 -7.44 0.77 -0.56
N ALA A 75 -6.56 0.30 0.32
CA ALA A 75 -6.91 -0.62 1.39
C ALA A 75 -7.96 -0.03 2.34
N ASN A 76 -7.79 1.22 2.76
CA ASN A 76 -8.71 1.86 3.69
C ASN A 76 -10.10 2.10 3.09
N ASP A 77 -10.18 2.46 1.81
CA ASP A 77 -11.49 2.62 1.16
C ASP A 77 -12.17 1.26 0.94
N ILE A 78 -11.44 0.22 0.55
CA ILE A 78 -12.01 -1.13 0.39
C ILE A 78 -12.49 -1.70 1.74
N ARG A 79 -11.81 -1.43 2.85
CA ARG A 79 -12.28 -1.86 4.20
C ARG A 79 -13.66 -1.32 4.56
N ARG A 80 -14.12 -0.26 3.89
CA ARG A 80 -15.44 0.33 4.10
C ARG A 80 -16.53 -0.33 3.25
N ALA A 81 -16.17 -1.20 2.32
CA ALA A 81 -17.12 -1.88 1.45
C ALA A 81 -18.19 -2.62 2.25
N GLY A 82 -19.45 -2.49 1.83
CA GLY A 82 -20.60 -3.08 2.53
C GLY A 82 -21.06 -2.31 3.77
N PHE A 83 -20.37 -1.24 4.17
CA PHE A 83 -20.88 -0.37 5.23
C PHE A 83 -22.17 0.30 4.77
N ASP A 84 -23.22 0.17 5.56
CA ASP A 84 -24.52 0.77 5.27
C ASP A 84 -25.04 1.55 6.49
N ASN A 85 -25.34 2.85 6.30
CA ASN A 85 -25.67 3.78 7.38
C ASN A 85 -27.17 3.80 7.72
N VAL A 86 -27.85 2.66 7.56
CA VAL A 86 -29.31 2.61 7.59
C VAL A 86 -29.87 3.07 8.93
N THR A 87 -30.70 4.11 8.87
CA THR A 87 -31.49 4.65 9.99
C THR A 87 -32.69 3.77 10.35
N SER A 88 -33.00 2.76 9.53
CA SER A 88 -34.04 1.76 9.76
C SER A 88 -33.54 0.65 10.68
N THR A 89 -34.41 0.15 11.58
CA THR A 89 -34.13 -1.05 12.38
C THR A 89 -34.03 -2.26 11.45
N ARG A 90 -32.82 -2.60 10.99
CA ARG A 90 -32.57 -3.87 10.28
C ARG A 90 -32.56 -5.00 11.29
N THR A 91 -33.36 -6.03 11.02
CA THR A 91 -33.32 -7.28 11.75
C THR A 91 -32.24 -8.19 11.16
N LEU A 92 -31.85 -9.24 11.89
CA LEU A 92 -30.90 -10.24 11.35
C LEU A 92 -31.44 -10.95 10.09
N ALA A 93 -32.74 -10.88 9.83
CA ALA A 93 -33.38 -11.45 8.63
C ALA A 93 -33.28 -10.53 7.39
N ASP A 94 -32.85 -9.28 7.55
CA ASP A 94 -32.62 -8.38 6.41
C ASP A 94 -31.28 -8.73 5.76
N LEU A 95 -31.36 -9.56 4.72
CA LEU A 95 -30.20 -9.99 3.91
C LEU A 95 -29.77 -8.92 2.92
N GLN A 96 -30.67 -7.99 2.58
CA GLN A 96 -30.44 -7.06 1.50
C GLN A 96 -29.56 -5.89 1.96
N ASN A 97 -28.31 -5.94 1.53
CA ASN A 97 -27.36 -4.84 1.59
C ASN A 97 -26.90 -4.54 0.17
N ASP A 98 -27.40 -3.47 -0.43
CA ASP A 98 -27.05 -3.11 -1.82
C ASP A 98 -25.56 -2.70 -1.98
N TYR A 99 -24.80 -2.63 -0.88
CA TYR A 99 -23.37 -2.31 -0.85
C TYR A 99 -22.46 -3.54 -0.61
N ASP A 100 -23.02 -4.74 -0.48
CA ASP A 100 -22.25 -5.97 -0.18
C ASP A 100 -21.42 -6.49 -1.36
N ARG A 101 -21.66 -6.01 -2.58
CA ARG A 101 -20.93 -6.46 -3.76
C ARG A 101 -19.55 -5.80 -3.84
N ILE A 102 -18.52 -6.64 -3.94
CA ILE A 102 -17.18 -6.25 -4.39
C ILE A 102 -16.96 -7.00 -5.70
N GLU A 103 -16.70 -6.24 -6.75
CA GLU A 103 -16.36 -6.77 -8.07
C GLU A 103 -14.87 -6.56 -8.29
N ILE A 104 -14.17 -7.63 -8.68
CA ILE A 104 -12.77 -7.62 -9.04
C ILE A 104 -12.68 -8.14 -10.47
N SER A 105 -11.89 -7.48 -11.33
CA SER A 105 -11.66 -7.97 -12.69
C SER A 105 -10.93 -9.32 -12.67
N SER A 106 -11.07 -10.10 -13.74
CA SER A 106 -10.37 -11.40 -13.85
C SER A 106 -8.83 -11.27 -13.79
N THR A 107 -8.29 -10.13 -14.19
CA THR A 107 -6.87 -9.77 -14.12
C THR A 107 -6.47 -9.21 -12.76
N GLY A 108 -7.42 -8.79 -11.92
CA GLY A 108 -7.19 -8.15 -10.62
C GLY A 108 -6.78 -6.68 -10.70
N ASP A 109 -6.70 -6.11 -11.90
CA ASP A 109 -6.29 -4.72 -12.14
C ASP A 109 -7.36 -3.68 -11.77
N CYS A 110 -8.59 -4.12 -11.53
CA CYS A 110 -9.73 -3.27 -11.22
C CYS A 110 -10.54 -3.85 -10.08
N VAL A 111 -11.01 -2.97 -9.20
CA VAL A 111 -11.93 -3.27 -8.12
C VAL A 111 -13.04 -2.22 -8.03
N ARG A 112 -14.27 -2.67 -7.81
CA ARG A 112 -15.45 -1.84 -7.58
C ARG A 112 -16.16 -2.30 -6.33
N PHE A 113 -16.57 -1.36 -5.50
CA PHE A 113 -17.26 -1.65 -4.24
C PHE A 113 -18.18 -0.50 -3.84
N GLY A 114 -19.22 -0.81 -3.08
CA GLY A 114 -20.18 0.16 -2.57
C GLY A 114 -19.99 0.38 -1.07
N TYR A 115 -20.27 1.61 -0.62
CA TYR A 115 -20.59 1.85 0.79
C TYR A 115 -21.46 3.10 0.93
N ASN A 116 -22.29 3.11 1.95
CA ASN A 116 -23.18 4.21 2.23
C ASN A 116 -22.44 5.34 2.98
N ARG A 117 -22.39 6.52 2.37
CA ARG A 117 -21.86 7.74 2.99
C ARG A 117 -22.93 8.79 3.33
N SER A 118 -24.18 8.58 2.91
CA SER A 118 -25.25 9.59 2.93
C SER A 118 -26.59 8.95 2.58
N VAL A 119 -27.69 9.54 3.02
CA VAL A 119 -29.08 9.16 2.66
C VAL A 119 -29.43 9.32 1.15
N ALA A 120 -28.45 9.65 0.31
CA ALA A 120 -28.62 9.80 -1.14
C ALA A 120 -28.52 8.43 -1.86
N ALA A 121 -28.82 8.42 -3.17
CA ALA A 121 -28.73 7.23 -4.02
C ALA A 121 -27.38 6.50 -3.89
N LEU A 122 -27.43 5.18 -4.13
CA LEU A 122 -26.28 4.27 -4.09
C LEU A 122 -25.11 4.84 -4.89
N LYS A 123 -23.93 4.81 -4.28
CA LYS A 123 -22.67 5.22 -4.91
C LYS A 123 -21.67 4.10 -4.80
N SER A 124 -21.03 3.83 -5.92
CA SER A 124 -19.98 2.84 -6.05
C SER A 124 -18.66 3.54 -6.31
N PHE A 125 -17.67 3.09 -5.58
CA PHE A 125 -16.29 3.50 -5.65
C PHE A 125 -15.49 2.44 -6.39
N GLY A 126 -14.33 2.80 -6.89
CA GLY A 126 -13.44 1.80 -7.45
C GLY A 126 -12.05 2.32 -7.66
N PHE A 127 -11.15 1.37 -7.86
CA PHE A 127 -9.77 1.61 -8.29
C PHE A 127 -9.49 0.77 -9.51
N ARG A 128 -8.73 1.32 -10.45
CA ARG A 128 -8.25 0.56 -11.60
C ARG A 128 -6.85 1.03 -11.96
N TRP A 129 -6.02 0.09 -12.35
CA TRP A 129 -4.78 0.39 -13.04
C TRP A 129 -4.99 0.47 -14.56
N VAL A 130 -4.34 1.44 -15.16
CA VAL A 130 -4.33 1.63 -16.60
C VAL A 130 -2.97 2.12 -17.04
N GLU A 131 -2.46 1.50 -18.10
CA GLU A 131 -1.29 2.01 -18.80
C GLU A 131 -1.68 3.16 -19.71
N GLY A 132 -1.08 4.33 -19.49
CA GLY A 132 -1.25 5.50 -20.35
C GLY A 132 -0.58 5.31 -21.71
N THR A 133 -0.96 6.15 -22.69
CA THR A 133 -0.33 6.14 -24.03
C THR A 133 1.17 6.44 -24.05
N ASN A 134 1.70 6.95 -22.94
CA ASN A 134 3.12 7.21 -22.67
C ASN A 134 3.88 5.98 -22.13
N GLY A 135 3.21 4.84 -21.94
CA GLY A 135 3.79 3.65 -21.32
C GLY A 135 3.95 3.77 -19.80
N ILE A 136 3.27 4.73 -19.18
CA ILE A 136 3.30 4.95 -17.73
C ILE A 136 1.95 4.50 -17.17
N GLY A 137 1.98 3.52 -16.27
CA GLY A 137 0.81 3.04 -15.55
C GLY A 137 0.44 3.96 -14.39
N VAL A 138 -0.86 4.23 -14.28
CA VAL A 138 -1.45 5.02 -13.21
C VAL A 138 -2.59 4.25 -12.56
N VAL A 139 -2.74 4.45 -11.25
CA VAL A 139 -3.93 3.97 -10.54
C VAL A 139 -4.95 5.09 -10.54
N GLU A 140 -6.12 4.85 -11.12
CA GLU A 140 -7.25 5.76 -11.11
C GLU A 140 -8.26 5.38 -10.03
N MET A 141 -8.83 6.38 -9.38
CA MET A 141 -9.97 6.25 -8.48
C MET A 141 -11.23 6.73 -9.22
N LYS A 142 -12.33 6.01 -9.04
CA LYS A 142 -13.65 6.39 -9.57
C LYS A 142 -14.68 6.56 -8.48
N VAL A 143 -15.53 7.58 -8.65
CA VAL A 143 -16.75 7.78 -7.86
C VAL A 143 -17.95 7.90 -8.79
N ALA A 144 -18.83 6.91 -8.82
CA ALA A 144 -19.97 6.89 -9.74
C ALA A 144 -21.28 6.46 -9.06
N ALA A 145 -22.39 6.79 -9.72
CA ALA A 145 -23.68 6.18 -9.44
C ALA A 145 -23.77 4.86 -10.24
N ASP A 146 -23.87 3.77 -9.50
CA ASP A 146 -24.25 2.36 -9.77
C ASP A 146 -24.29 1.67 -11.15
N ASP A 147 -23.74 2.21 -12.23
CA ASP A 147 -23.74 1.51 -13.54
C ASP A 147 -22.37 1.46 -14.23
N THR A 148 -21.30 1.53 -13.47
CA THR A 148 -19.95 1.29 -14.02
C THR A 148 -19.37 0.03 -13.42
N THR A 149 -19.08 -0.94 -14.27
CA THR A 149 -18.37 -2.19 -13.94
C THR A 149 -16.88 -1.99 -14.16
N CYS A 150 -16.05 -2.97 -13.78
CA CYS A 150 -14.65 -2.96 -14.17
C CYS A 150 -14.46 -2.98 -15.70
N ASP A 151 -15.35 -3.68 -16.42
CA ASP A 151 -15.36 -3.74 -17.88
C ASP A 151 -15.83 -2.43 -18.53
N ASN A 152 -16.69 -1.67 -17.84
CA ASN A 152 -17.23 -0.41 -18.31
C ASN A 152 -16.88 0.74 -17.36
N TRP A 153 -15.57 0.99 -17.21
CA TRP A 153 -15.05 2.00 -16.30
C TRP A 153 -15.54 3.41 -16.66
N GLY A 154 -15.58 3.79 -17.94
CA GLY A 154 -15.98 5.13 -18.41
C GLY A 154 -15.07 6.28 -17.91
N SER A 155 -14.94 7.36 -18.68
CA SER A 155 -14.00 8.46 -18.39
C SER A 155 -14.51 9.53 -17.41
N SER A 156 -15.80 9.51 -17.05
CA SER A 156 -16.39 10.49 -16.14
C SER A 156 -16.11 10.16 -14.68
N ASN A 157 -15.94 11.18 -13.83
CA ASN A 157 -15.71 11.05 -12.39
C ASN A 157 -14.56 10.09 -12.01
N SER A 158 -13.53 10.02 -12.86
CA SER A 158 -12.27 9.32 -12.61
C SER A 158 -11.16 10.34 -12.36
N ALA A 159 -10.21 10.02 -11.50
CA ALA A 159 -9.00 10.81 -11.28
C ALA A 159 -7.81 9.90 -10.95
N ALA A 160 -6.63 10.25 -11.46
CA ALA A 160 -5.40 9.55 -11.12
C ALA A 160 -5.03 9.81 -9.64
N LEU A 161 -4.70 8.73 -8.93
CA LEU A 161 -4.21 8.76 -7.55
C LEU A 161 -2.69 8.96 -7.51
N THR A 162 -2.00 8.57 -8.58
CA THR A 162 -0.55 8.69 -8.76
C THR A 162 -0.19 9.78 -9.76
N ASP A 163 0.94 10.46 -9.53
CA ASP A 163 1.52 11.40 -10.50
C ASP A 163 2.45 10.66 -11.47
N GLU A 164 2.04 10.58 -12.74
CA GLU A 164 2.82 9.97 -13.83
C GLU A 164 4.21 10.58 -14.00
N ARG A 165 4.50 11.76 -13.46
CA ARG A 165 5.84 12.36 -13.53
C ARG A 165 6.82 11.82 -12.50
N ARG A 166 6.32 11.16 -11.46
CA ARG A 166 7.12 10.70 -10.31
C ARG A 166 7.21 9.19 -10.25
N VAL A 167 6.08 8.52 -10.38
CA VAL A 167 5.98 7.06 -10.26
C VAL A 167 5.25 6.47 -11.45
N ASN A 168 5.80 5.38 -11.97
CA ASN A 168 5.16 4.49 -12.90
C ASN A 168 4.68 3.26 -12.14
N ILE A 169 3.37 3.05 -12.05
CA ILE A 169 2.83 1.82 -11.48
C ILE A 169 2.89 0.74 -12.56
N THR A 170 3.63 -0.32 -12.29
CA THR A 170 3.85 -1.41 -13.25
C THR A 170 3.01 -2.64 -12.94
N ASP A 171 2.60 -2.80 -11.68
CA ASP A 171 1.64 -3.82 -11.27
C ASP A 171 0.69 -3.24 -10.22
N PHE A 172 -0.59 -3.57 -10.35
CA PHE A 172 -1.63 -3.32 -9.38
C PHE A 172 -2.60 -4.47 -9.49
N ARG A 173 -2.66 -5.29 -8.44
CA ARG A 173 -3.45 -6.51 -8.48
C ARG A 173 -4.16 -6.73 -7.15
N LEU A 174 -5.45 -6.95 -7.23
CA LEU A 174 -6.23 -7.53 -6.15
C LEU A 174 -6.40 -9.02 -6.37
N SER A 175 -6.17 -9.79 -5.32
CA SER A 175 -6.40 -11.23 -5.27
C SER A 175 -7.19 -11.59 -4.02
N THR A 176 -7.97 -12.65 -4.10
CA THR A 176 -8.60 -13.30 -2.94
C THR A 176 -7.71 -14.36 -2.31
N SER A 177 -6.57 -14.69 -2.94
CA SER A 177 -5.56 -15.63 -2.44
C SER A 177 -4.24 -14.92 -2.13
N ASP A 178 -3.52 -15.38 -1.10
CA ASP A 178 -2.20 -14.85 -0.75
C ASP A 178 -1.19 -15.15 -1.88
N PRO A 179 -0.52 -14.13 -2.45
CA PRO A 179 0.49 -14.34 -3.49
C PRO A 179 1.81 -14.95 -2.99
N SER A 180 2.02 -15.08 -1.67
CA SER A 180 3.25 -15.59 -1.06
C SER A 180 3.23 -17.10 -0.74
N VAL A 181 2.09 -17.77 -0.96
CA VAL A 181 1.88 -19.19 -0.65
C VAL A 181 1.62 -19.97 -1.93
N ASP A 182 2.51 -20.91 -2.27
CA ASP A 182 2.46 -21.72 -3.51
C ASP A 182 1.37 -22.82 -3.52
N SER A 183 0.41 -22.80 -2.60
CA SER A 183 -0.41 -23.98 -2.25
C SER A 183 -1.91 -23.72 -2.37
N GLU A 184 -2.64 -24.74 -2.81
CA GLU A 184 -4.10 -24.86 -2.99
C GLU A 184 -4.94 -24.61 -1.72
N ALA A 185 -4.37 -24.04 -0.67
CA ALA A 185 -5.10 -23.50 0.45
C ALA A 185 -5.81 -22.23 -0.04
N GLN A 186 -7.13 -22.31 -0.15
CA GLN A 186 -7.99 -21.15 -0.35
C GLN A 186 -7.93 -20.27 0.91
N GLU A 187 -6.82 -19.56 1.07
CA GLU A 187 -6.65 -18.50 2.06
C GLU A 187 -7.38 -17.28 1.52
N GLY A 188 -8.68 -17.26 1.76
CA GLY A 188 -9.62 -16.27 1.31
C GLY A 188 -10.81 -16.22 2.25
N SER A 189 -11.77 -15.37 1.91
CA SER A 189 -12.93 -15.00 2.72
C SER A 189 -13.49 -16.10 3.63
N ARG A 190 -13.75 -15.78 4.90
CA ARG A 190 -14.24 -16.71 5.90
C ARG A 190 -15.76 -16.73 5.98
N CYS A 191 -16.38 -17.90 5.74
CA CYS A 191 -17.81 -18.09 5.91
C CYS A 191 -18.18 -18.63 7.31
N PHE A 192 -19.22 -18.08 7.92
CA PHE A 192 -19.74 -18.48 9.23
C PHE A 192 -21.24 -18.71 9.21
N ASN A 193 -21.72 -19.78 9.84
CA ASN A 193 -23.15 -19.98 10.06
C ASN A 193 -23.58 -19.40 11.41
N LEU A 194 -24.41 -18.36 11.36
CA LEU A 194 -24.89 -17.61 12.51
C LEU A 194 -25.77 -18.45 13.45
N ALA A 195 -26.43 -19.50 12.94
CA ALA A 195 -27.25 -20.41 13.73
C ALA A 195 -26.44 -21.23 14.75
N LEU A 196 -25.10 -21.29 14.58
CA LEU A 196 -24.20 -22.08 15.40
C LEU A 196 -23.57 -21.28 16.55
N ARG A 197 -23.94 -20.00 16.70
CA ARG A 197 -23.48 -19.14 17.79
C ARG A 197 -23.92 -19.73 19.12
N GLN A 198 -22.98 -19.95 20.05
CA GLN A 198 -23.34 -20.44 21.38
C GLN A 198 -23.90 -19.28 22.23
N TYR A 199 -24.84 -19.60 23.12
CA TYR A 199 -25.59 -18.64 23.93
C TYR A 199 -24.72 -17.81 24.89
N GLY A 200 -23.46 -18.19 25.12
CA GLY A 200 -22.47 -17.42 25.90
C GLY A 200 -21.78 -16.29 25.12
N ASP A 201 -21.91 -16.25 23.79
CA ASP A 201 -21.22 -15.30 22.91
C ASP A 201 -22.05 -14.03 22.65
N GLN A 202 -23.17 -13.83 23.37
CA GLN A 202 -24.18 -12.79 23.11
C GLN A 202 -23.70 -11.34 23.35
N GLU A 203 -22.57 -11.14 24.04
CA GLU A 203 -21.94 -9.81 24.21
C GLU A 203 -20.89 -9.47 23.13
N GLN A 204 -20.55 -10.42 22.25
CA GLN A 204 -19.52 -10.20 21.23
C GLN A 204 -20.11 -9.54 19.98
N ALA A 205 -19.52 -8.41 19.61
CA ALA A 205 -19.97 -7.60 18.50
C ALA A 205 -19.61 -8.35 17.19
N LEU A 206 -20.56 -8.46 16.25
CA LEU A 206 -20.38 -9.28 15.04
C LEU A 206 -19.14 -8.86 14.24
N ASP A 207 -18.74 -7.59 14.34
CA ASP A 207 -17.56 -6.93 13.75
C ASP A 207 -16.20 -7.40 14.27
N GLU A 208 -16.12 -8.18 15.34
CA GLU A 208 -14.84 -8.64 15.90
C GLU A 208 -14.28 -9.81 15.07
N TRP A 209 -12.99 -9.77 14.70
CA TRP A 209 -12.31 -10.85 13.96
C TRP A 209 -11.93 -12.05 14.86
N SER A 210 -12.32 -12.03 16.13
CA SER A 210 -11.74 -12.84 17.21
C SER A 210 -12.28 -14.28 17.34
N TRP A 211 -13.22 -14.69 16.48
CA TRP A 211 -13.95 -15.96 16.62
C TRP A 211 -13.34 -17.15 15.84
N LEU A 212 -12.16 -17.03 15.23
CA LEU A 212 -11.51 -18.13 14.49
C LEU A 212 -10.00 -18.19 14.74
N SER A 213 -9.45 -19.40 14.85
CA SER A 213 -8.01 -19.62 14.79
C SER A 213 -7.45 -19.21 13.41
N ASP A 214 -6.20 -18.74 13.38
CA ASP A 214 -5.53 -18.34 12.15
C ASP A 214 -5.53 -19.47 11.09
N ASP A 215 -5.55 -20.73 11.54
CA ASP A 215 -5.48 -21.95 10.72
C ASP A 215 -6.82 -22.44 10.10
N ALA A 216 -7.92 -21.69 10.24
CA ALA A 216 -9.20 -22.10 9.65
C ALA A 216 -9.19 -21.89 8.13
N THR A 217 -9.09 -22.98 7.36
CA THR A 217 -9.31 -22.97 5.90
C THR A 217 -10.77 -22.65 5.62
N THR A 218 -11.08 -21.51 5.03
CA THR A 218 -12.48 -21.10 4.83
C THR A 218 -12.72 -20.60 3.42
N LEU A 219 -13.73 -21.19 2.81
CA LEU A 219 -14.23 -20.88 1.48
C LEU A 219 -15.19 -19.68 1.55
N PRO A 220 -15.39 -18.94 0.43
CA PRO A 220 -16.48 -17.98 0.31
C PRO A 220 -17.83 -18.64 0.65
N CYS A 221 -18.81 -17.85 1.09
CA CYS A 221 -20.15 -18.38 1.40
C CYS A 221 -20.96 -18.80 0.15
N ASP A 222 -20.34 -18.86 -1.04
CA ASP A 222 -21.02 -19.26 -2.27
C ASP A 222 -21.15 -20.79 -2.36
N ARG A 223 -22.34 -21.24 -2.78
CA ARG A 223 -22.72 -22.66 -2.77
C ARG A 223 -21.92 -23.50 -3.77
N ALA A 224 -21.54 -22.92 -4.91
CA ALA A 224 -20.76 -23.62 -5.93
C ALA A 224 -19.39 -24.09 -5.38
N ASP A 225 -18.82 -23.31 -4.45
CA ASP A 225 -17.54 -23.61 -3.82
C ASP A 225 -17.70 -24.44 -2.53
N LEU A 226 -18.83 -24.31 -1.82
CA LEU A 226 -19.17 -25.14 -0.65
C LEU A 226 -19.50 -26.61 -1.00
N ALA A 227 -19.84 -26.92 -2.26
CA ALA A 227 -20.10 -28.29 -2.73
C ALA A 227 -18.84 -29.17 -2.80
N VAL A 228 -17.65 -28.59 -2.64
CA VAL A 228 -16.35 -29.29 -2.65
C VAL A 228 -15.96 -29.80 -1.26
N LEU A 229 -16.72 -29.46 -0.23
CA LEU A 229 -16.43 -29.86 1.14
C LEU A 229 -16.68 -31.37 1.37
N PRO A 230 -15.83 -32.06 2.16
CA PRO A 230 -16.18 -33.37 2.70
C PRO A 230 -17.50 -33.28 3.49
N GLU A 231 -18.34 -34.31 3.40
CA GLU A 231 -19.68 -34.37 4.04
C GLU A 231 -19.68 -33.94 5.52
N ALA A 232 -18.57 -34.20 6.25
CA ALA A 232 -18.39 -33.83 7.66
C ALA A 232 -18.34 -32.31 7.95
N SER A 233 -18.10 -31.46 6.94
CA SER A 233 -18.15 -29.99 7.06
C SER A 233 -19.46 -29.39 6.56
N VAL A 234 -20.25 -30.16 5.81
CA VAL A 234 -21.57 -29.78 5.25
C VAL A 234 -22.70 -30.08 6.23
N GLU A 235 -22.50 -31.01 7.17
CA GLU A 235 -23.49 -31.43 8.19
C GLU A 235 -24.01 -30.30 9.11
N LYS A 236 -23.45 -29.10 9.05
CA LYS A 236 -23.78 -27.99 9.96
C LYS A 236 -24.50 -26.81 9.30
N THR A 237 -24.89 -26.92 8.03
CA THR A 237 -25.62 -25.87 7.32
C THR A 237 -26.91 -26.44 6.75
N LEU A 238 -28.02 -26.18 7.43
CA LEU A 238 -29.37 -26.54 6.99
C LEU A 238 -29.92 -25.45 6.07
N GLY A 239 -30.93 -25.81 5.28
CA GLY A 239 -31.72 -24.83 4.55
C GLY A 239 -32.35 -23.80 5.47
N GLY A 240 -32.16 -22.52 5.14
CA GLY A 240 -32.65 -21.40 5.94
C GLY A 240 -31.65 -20.88 6.97
N ASP A 241 -30.48 -21.50 7.11
CA ASP A 241 -29.42 -20.97 7.97
C ASP A 241 -28.84 -19.67 7.40
N LEU A 242 -28.57 -18.72 8.29
CA LEU A 242 -27.99 -17.43 7.95
C LEU A 242 -26.47 -17.52 7.98
N LEU A 243 -25.85 -17.36 6.82
CA LEU A 243 -24.41 -17.33 6.64
C LEU A 243 -23.88 -15.89 6.59
N VAL A 244 -22.69 -15.67 7.14
CA VAL A 244 -21.99 -14.38 7.13
C VAL A 244 -20.56 -14.59 6.62
N GLU A 245 -20.13 -13.75 5.68
CA GLU A 245 -18.80 -13.80 5.07
C GLU A 245 -17.92 -12.65 5.56
N HIS A 246 -16.68 -12.96 5.96
CA HIS A 246 -15.61 -12.01 6.23
C HIS A 246 -14.60 -12.09 5.09
N ARG A 247 -14.54 -11.06 4.25
CA ARG A 247 -13.71 -11.12 3.06
C ARG A 247 -12.26 -10.72 3.36
N GLN A 248 -11.33 -11.49 2.82
CA GLN A 248 -9.90 -11.20 2.87
C GLN A 248 -9.40 -11.02 1.42
N LEU A 249 -8.75 -9.90 1.16
CA LEU A 249 -8.17 -9.54 -0.13
C LEU A 249 -6.71 -9.16 0.06
N PHE A 250 -5.90 -9.43 -0.96
CA PHE A 250 -4.50 -9.03 -1.03
C PHE A 250 -4.34 -8.02 -2.15
N LEU A 251 -3.86 -6.83 -1.79
CA LEU A 251 -3.52 -5.78 -2.74
C LEU A 251 -2.01 -5.77 -2.94
N THR A 252 -1.55 -6.06 -4.16
CA THR A 252 -0.16 -5.90 -4.58
C THR A 252 -0.04 -4.65 -5.44
N VAL A 253 0.90 -3.78 -5.11
CA VAL A 253 1.23 -2.58 -5.89
C VAL A 253 2.73 -2.54 -6.12
N THR A 254 3.14 -2.50 -7.38
CA THR A 254 4.53 -2.34 -7.80
C THR A 254 4.71 -1.02 -8.51
N GLY A 255 5.61 -0.19 -7.99
CA GLY A 255 5.94 1.11 -8.55
C GLY A 255 7.41 1.20 -8.91
N GLN A 256 7.68 1.89 -10.02
CA GLN A 256 9.01 2.25 -10.47
C GLN A 256 9.18 3.76 -10.46
N ALA A 257 10.33 4.26 -10.02
CA ALA A 257 10.62 5.69 -10.08
C ALA A 257 10.84 6.11 -11.54
N ASN A 258 10.12 7.16 -11.99
CA ASN A 258 10.33 7.70 -13.32
C ASN A 258 11.65 8.47 -13.38
N THR A 259 12.66 7.89 -14.02
CA THR A 259 13.93 8.57 -14.25
C THR A 259 13.76 9.61 -15.36
N PRO A 260 14.29 10.85 -15.19
CA PRO A 260 14.34 11.81 -16.27
C PRO A 260 15.04 11.24 -17.51
N ALA A 261 14.59 11.61 -18.70
CA ALA A 261 15.04 11.06 -20.00
C ALA A 261 16.58 11.09 -20.25
N GLY A 262 17.36 11.82 -19.45
CA GLY A 262 18.82 11.84 -19.52
C GLY A 262 19.57 10.79 -18.66
N GLN A 263 18.85 10.02 -17.84
CA GLN A 263 19.40 8.96 -16.97
C GLN A 263 18.89 7.56 -17.32
N ALA A 264 17.90 7.46 -18.22
CA ALA A 264 17.37 6.19 -18.72
C ALA A 264 18.48 5.37 -19.39
N GLY A 265 18.87 4.26 -18.78
CA GLY A 265 19.80 3.28 -19.36
C GLY A 265 21.19 3.17 -18.72
N ARG A 266 21.48 3.86 -17.60
CA ARG A 266 22.74 3.65 -16.85
C ARG A 266 22.59 2.84 -15.56
N ASP A 267 21.42 2.86 -14.93
CA ASP A 267 21.13 2.14 -13.69
C ASP A 267 19.85 1.28 -13.85
N GLN A 268 19.73 0.20 -13.07
CA GLN A 268 18.47 -0.56 -13.01
C GLN A 268 17.34 0.34 -12.51
N PRO A 269 16.10 0.18 -13.02
CA PRO A 269 14.97 0.96 -12.54
C PRO A 269 14.78 0.72 -11.04
N LEU A 270 14.69 1.81 -10.27
CA LEU A 270 14.35 1.74 -8.86
C LEU A 270 12.89 1.28 -8.76
N GLU A 271 12.68 0.10 -8.20
CA GLU A 271 11.38 -0.55 -8.08
C GLU A 271 11.09 -0.89 -6.63
N THR A 272 9.82 -0.81 -6.25
CA THR A 272 9.33 -1.29 -4.95
C THR A 272 7.99 -1.97 -5.13
N THR A 273 7.77 -3.05 -4.38
CA THR A 273 6.51 -3.79 -4.35
C THR A 273 6.00 -3.83 -2.91
N ILE A 274 4.73 -3.50 -2.73
CA ILE A 274 4.03 -3.59 -1.45
C ILE A 274 2.82 -4.48 -1.61
N THR A 275 2.73 -5.52 -0.79
CA THR A 275 1.52 -6.32 -0.63
C THR A 275 0.85 -5.96 0.69
N THR A 276 -0.44 -5.61 0.63
CA THR A 276 -1.25 -5.23 1.79
C THR A 276 -2.43 -6.16 1.92
N GLU A 277 -2.62 -6.71 3.12
CA GLU A 277 -3.79 -7.49 3.47
C GLU A 277 -4.98 -6.58 3.83
N ILE A 278 -6.12 -6.85 3.21
CA ILE A 278 -7.37 -6.11 3.38
C ILE A 278 -8.42 -7.06 3.93
N ARG A 279 -8.85 -6.76 5.15
CA ARG A 279 -9.80 -7.53 5.94
C ARG A 279 -11.11 -6.75 6.03
N ILE A 280 -12.20 -7.29 5.50
CA ILE A 280 -13.51 -6.63 5.47
C ILE A 280 -14.55 -7.44 6.27
N PRO A 281 -15.01 -6.94 7.42
CA PRO A 281 -15.86 -7.72 8.33
C PRO A 281 -17.32 -7.77 7.88
N ASN A 282 -17.94 -8.96 8.02
CA ASN A 282 -19.40 -9.21 7.92
C ASN A 282 -20.13 -8.53 6.76
N ASN A 283 -19.47 -8.35 5.63
CA ASN A 283 -19.99 -7.47 4.61
C ASN A 283 -20.92 -8.17 3.63
N ARG A 284 -21.06 -9.50 3.71
CA ARG A 284 -22.04 -10.28 2.93
C ARG A 284 -22.80 -11.23 3.85
N ARG A 285 -24.12 -11.26 3.70
CA ARG A 285 -25.03 -12.18 4.41
C ARG A 285 -25.84 -12.97 3.40
N LEU A 286 -25.97 -14.27 3.61
CA LEU A 286 -26.62 -15.17 2.67
C LEU A 286 -27.51 -16.14 3.43
N LEU A 287 -28.65 -16.52 2.84
CA LEU A 287 -29.40 -17.68 3.33
C LEU A 287 -28.89 -18.93 2.61
N ALA A 288 -28.58 -19.95 3.39
CA ALA A 288 -28.36 -21.29 2.86
C ALA A 288 -29.65 -21.75 2.18
N THR A 289 -29.60 -21.95 0.87
CA THR A 289 -30.72 -22.57 0.13
C THR A 289 -30.59 -24.09 0.23
N ILE A 290 -31.69 -24.84 0.22
CA ILE A 290 -31.64 -26.31 0.03
C ILE A 290 -31.57 -26.56 -1.48
N SER A 291 -30.65 -27.39 -1.96
CA SER A 291 -30.70 -27.87 -3.35
C SER A 291 -31.86 -28.84 -3.41
N PRO A 292 -32.84 -28.64 -4.29
CA PRO A 292 -33.82 -29.68 -4.56
C PRO A 292 -33.12 -30.78 -5.37
N ASP A 293 -32.48 -31.72 -4.67
CA ASP A 293 -32.12 -33.02 -5.22
C ASP A 293 -33.29 -34.00 -5.06
#